data_AF-A0A8T9Q7G4-F1
#
_entry.id   AF-A0A8T9Q7G4-F1
#
_cell.length_a   1.000
_cell.length_b   1.000
_cell.length_c   1.000
_cell.angle_alpha   90.00
_cell.angle_beta   90.00
_cell.angle_gamma   90.00
#
_symmetry.space_group_name_H-M   'P 1'
#
loop_
_entity.id
_entity.type
_entity.pdbx_description
1 polymer ?
#
loop_
_entity_poly.entity_id
_entity_poly.type
_entity_poly.pdbx_seq_one_letter_code
_entity_poly.pdbx_strand_id
1 'polypeptide(L)'
;MGLDSVELIVAIETHFGIAIPDREAENIATVGDAATCVTRHLRLPPEEGRSAVFTALLKQVSQCLPEPHALTSAALLTTIWPPAHVYQGLAQLGSCLQLAVPELPQPRRHALSWLFDAPKPPAWTTQTLADLVDWMVTLNHAQLLPSVTRLYDVQRVVVGITSDTCGIPVPEIKLTHSFTNDLGID
;
A
#
# COMPACT_ATOMS: atom_id res chain seq x y z
N MET A 1 -18.96 -9.78 11.45
CA MET A 1 -17.70 -10.47 11.19
C MET A 1 -18.03 -11.87 10.72
N GLY A 2 -17.96 -12.12 9.42
CA GLY A 2 -17.90 -13.45 8.85
C GLY A 2 -16.46 -13.97 8.86
N LEU A 3 -16.25 -15.12 8.21
CA LEU A 3 -15.03 -15.91 8.36
C LEU A 3 -13.80 -15.15 7.86
N ASP A 4 -13.93 -14.43 6.75
CA ASP A 4 -12.82 -13.71 6.12
C ASP A 4 -12.37 -12.54 6.99
N SER A 5 -13.33 -11.89 7.66
CA SER A 5 -13.04 -10.85 8.65
C SER A 5 -12.29 -11.42 9.87
N VAL A 6 -12.66 -12.61 10.33
CA VAL A 6 -11.99 -13.27 11.46
C VAL A 6 -10.57 -13.66 11.08
N GLU A 7 -10.36 -14.25 9.89
CA GLU A 7 -9.03 -14.60 9.40
C GLU A 7 -8.11 -13.38 9.34
N LEU A 8 -8.60 -12.27 8.80
CA LEU A 8 -7.83 -11.03 8.74
C LEU A 8 -7.43 -10.52 10.14
N ILE A 9 -8.37 -10.48 11.09
CA ILE A 9 -8.07 -10.03 12.46
C ILE A 9 -7.04 -10.96 13.13
N VAL A 10 -7.20 -12.28 12.98
CA VAL A 10 -6.24 -13.25 13.53
C VAL A 10 -4.86 -13.10 12.91
N ALA A 11 -4.77 -12.83 11.60
CA ALA A 11 -3.50 -12.56 10.93
C ALA A 11 -2.83 -11.30 11.49
N ILE A 12 -3.60 -10.24 11.73
CA ILE A 12 -3.12 -9.00 12.37
C ILE A 12 -2.64 -9.26 13.80
N GLU A 13 -3.44 -9.92 14.63
CA GLU A 13 -3.08 -10.28 16.01
C GLU A 13 -1.78 -11.08 16.07
N THR A 14 -1.67 -12.09 15.22
CA THR A 14 -0.49 -12.96 15.12
C THR A 14 0.75 -12.16 14.72
N HIS A 15 0.63 -11.29 13.71
CA HIS A 15 1.76 -10.48 13.25
C HIS A 15 2.30 -9.56 14.33
N PHE A 16 1.41 -8.88 15.07
CA PHE A 16 1.80 -7.90 16.08
C PHE A 16 1.99 -8.49 17.48
N GLY A 17 1.62 -9.76 17.70
CA GLY A 17 1.68 -10.39 19.01
C GLY A 17 0.72 -9.75 20.02
N ILE A 18 -0.46 -9.33 19.58
CA ILE A 18 -1.49 -8.69 20.40
C ILE A 18 -2.76 -9.55 20.46
N ALA A 19 -3.67 -9.21 21.37
CA ALA A 19 -5.00 -9.78 21.43
C ALA A 19 -6.04 -8.63 21.38
N ILE A 20 -6.88 -8.63 20.35
CA ILE A 20 -7.94 -7.67 20.11
C ILE A 20 -9.24 -8.31 20.60
N PRO A 21 -9.88 -7.76 21.66
CA PRO A 21 -11.14 -8.30 22.16
C PRO A 21 -12.23 -8.27 21.07
N ASP A 22 -13.12 -9.28 21.04
CA ASP A 22 -14.21 -9.38 20.06
C ASP A 22 -15.01 -8.09 19.90
N ARG A 23 -15.36 -7.45 21.02
CA ARG A 23 -16.09 -6.17 21.01
C ARG A 23 -15.32 -5.04 20.32
N GLU A 24 -13.99 -5.01 20.46
CA GLU A 24 -13.17 -4.04 19.72
C GLU A 24 -13.09 -4.43 18.25
N ALA A 25 -12.86 -5.71 17.96
CA ALA A 25 -12.82 -6.24 16.61
C ALA A 25 -14.10 -5.86 15.84
N GLU A 26 -15.29 -6.10 16.40
CA GLU A 26 -16.60 -5.76 15.82
C GLU A 26 -16.75 -4.29 15.38
N ASN A 27 -15.99 -3.36 15.97
CA ASN A 27 -16.01 -1.94 15.63
C ASN A 27 -14.99 -1.55 14.55
N ILE A 28 -14.15 -2.47 14.09
CA ILE A 28 -13.18 -2.25 13.01
C ILE A 28 -13.91 -2.35 11.67
N ALA A 29 -14.21 -1.20 11.07
CA ALA A 29 -14.93 -1.14 9.80
C ALA A 29 -14.01 -0.95 8.59
N THR A 30 -12.89 -0.25 8.78
CA THR A 30 -11.94 0.12 7.71
C THR A 30 -10.51 -0.34 8.01
N VAL A 31 -9.68 -0.37 6.96
CA VAL A 31 -8.23 -0.65 7.08
C VAL A 31 -7.55 0.33 8.06
N GLY A 32 -7.97 1.61 8.04
CA GLY A 32 -7.48 2.63 8.96
C GLY A 32 -7.88 2.38 10.41
N ASP A 33 -9.10 1.88 10.65
CA ASP A 33 -9.57 1.51 12.00
C ASP A 33 -8.73 0.37 12.57
N ALA A 34 -8.43 -0.64 11.74
CA ALA A 34 -7.57 -1.75 12.13
C ALA A 34 -6.18 -1.26 12.55
N ALA A 35 -5.55 -0.41 11.73
CA ALA A 35 -4.25 0.17 12.03
C ALA A 35 -4.28 1.03 13.31
N THR A 36 -5.34 1.80 13.52
CA THR A 36 -5.51 2.64 14.72
C THR A 36 -5.70 1.78 15.98
N CYS A 37 -6.48 0.70 15.87
CA CYS A 37 -6.67 -0.28 16.93
C CYS A 37 -5.34 -0.91 17.35
N VAL A 38 -4.57 -1.43 16.39
CA VAL A 38 -3.25 -2.02 16.63
C VAL A 38 -2.30 -1.00 17.28
N THR A 39 -2.24 0.23 16.75
CA THR A 39 -1.38 1.31 17.26
C THR A 39 -1.66 1.58 18.75
N ARG A 40 -2.93 1.56 19.16
CA ARG A 40 -3.34 1.72 20.57
C ARG A 40 -2.91 0.54 21.44
N HIS A 41 -3.08 -0.70 20.97
CA HIS A 41 -2.63 -1.90 21.69
C HIS A 41 -1.10 -1.92 21.90
N LEU A 42 -0.35 -1.45 20.91
CA LEU A 42 1.10 -1.30 20.97
C LEU A 42 1.56 -0.05 21.74
N ARG A 43 0.63 0.81 22.17
CA ARG A 43 0.91 2.09 22.88
C ARG A 43 1.84 3.01 22.10
N LEU A 44 1.74 3.00 20.77
CA LEU A 44 2.50 3.88 19.89
C LEU A 44 1.85 5.28 19.85
N PRO A 45 2.63 6.34 19.60
CA PRO A 45 2.08 7.69 19.45
C PRO A 45 1.14 7.74 18.24
N PRO A 46 -0.01 8.41 18.33
CA PRO A 46 -0.99 8.50 17.25
C PRO A 46 -0.61 9.56 16.19
N GLU A 47 0.65 10.02 16.20
CA GLU A 47 1.11 11.06 15.28
C GLU A 47 1.05 10.58 13.84
N GLU A 48 0.41 11.40 13.01
CA GLU A 48 0.46 11.23 11.56
C GLU A 48 1.85 11.62 11.02
N GLY A 49 2.24 10.98 9.92
CA GLY A 49 3.49 11.28 9.23
C GLY A 49 4.32 10.04 8.96
N ARG A 50 5.07 10.11 7.86
CA ARG A 50 5.93 9.01 7.39
C ARG A 50 7.11 8.79 8.33
N SER A 51 7.53 7.54 8.48
CA SER A 51 8.63 7.16 9.36
C SER A 51 10.01 7.36 8.72
N ALA A 52 11.06 7.09 9.48
CA ALA A 52 12.43 7.10 8.97
C ALA A 52 12.65 6.10 7.84
N VAL A 53 11.93 4.96 7.86
CA VAL A 53 12.01 3.92 6.83
C VAL A 53 11.53 4.44 5.48
N PHE A 54 10.42 5.20 5.46
CA PHE A 54 9.97 5.88 4.24
C PHE A 54 11.07 6.80 3.69
N THR A 55 11.63 7.67 4.54
CA THR A 55 12.65 8.65 4.12
C THR A 55 13.89 7.95 3.57
N ALA A 56 14.32 6.87 4.22
CA ALA A 56 15.44 6.05 3.77
C ALA A 56 15.15 5.38 2.41
N LEU A 57 13.97 4.76 2.26
CA LEU A 57 13.60 4.10 1.02
C LEU A 57 13.42 5.10 -0.13
N LEU A 58 12.79 6.25 0.11
CA LEU A 58 12.65 7.32 -0.90
C LEU A 58 14.02 7.73 -1.46
N LYS A 59 15.02 7.88 -0.57
CA LYS A 59 16.39 8.19 -0.99
C LYS A 59 16.98 7.08 -1.87
N GLN A 60 16.83 5.82 -1.50
CA GLN A 60 17.32 4.69 -2.30
C GLN A 60 16.61 4.60 -3.65
N VAL A 61 15.27 4.73 -3.67
CA VAL A 61 14.48 4.77 -4.89
C VAL A 61 15.00 5.88 -5.80
N SER A 62 15.19 7.10 -5.31
CA SER A 62 15.70 8.22 -6.12
C SER A 62 17.05 7.94 -6.78
N GLN A 63 17.91 7.12 -6.16
CA GLN A 63 19.22 6.75 -6.69
C GLN A 63 19.14 5.68 -7.79
N CYS A 64 18.04 4.92 -7.83
CA CYS A 64 17.76 3.91 -8.86
C CYS A 64 16.94 4.44 -10.03
N LEU A 65 16.47 5.70 -9.97
CA LEU A 65 15.72 6.32 -11.06
C LEU A 65 16.67 6.86 -12.15
N PRO A 66 16.23 6.89 -13.42
CA PRO A 66 17.04 7.44 -14.49
C PRO A 66 17.36 8.94 -14.28
N GLU A 67 18.65 9.29 -14.42
CA GLU A 67 19.18 10.66 -14.40
C GLU A 67 18.62 11.54 -15.55
N PRO A 68 18.49 12.87 -15.40
CA PRO A 68 18.57 13.67 -14.18
C PRO A 68 17.26 14.42 -13.94
N HIS A 69 16.55 14.15 -12.85
CA HIS A 69 15.47 15.03 -12.42
C HIS A 69 15.54 15.21 -10.90
N ALA A 70 15.51 16.46 -10.46
CA ALA A 70 15.26 16.82 -9.07
C ALA A 70 13.80 16.46 -8.72
N LEU A 71 13.52 15.17 -8.62
CA LEU A 71 12.21 14.66 -8.32
C LEU A 71 11.90 14.91 -6.86
N THR A 72 10.77 15.55 -6.61
CA THR A 72 10.19 15.61 -5.27
C THR A 72 9.35 14.36 -5.05
N SER A 73 9.06 14.04 -3.79
CA SER A 73 8.15 12.94 -3.46
C SER A 73 6.74 13.14 -4.06
N ALA A 74 6.35 14.37 -4.38
CA ALA A 74 5.08 14.70 -5.04
C ALA A 74 5.10 14.51 -6.57
N ALA A 75 6.24 14.17 -7.18
CA ALA A 75 6.31 13.93 -8.62
C ALA A 75 5.41 12.75 -9.02
N LEU A 76 4.59 12.92 -10.06
CA LEU A 76 3.71 11.86 -10.54
C LEU A 76 4.51 10.72 -11.16
N LEU A 77 4.07 9.47 -11.00
CA LEU A 77 4.72 8.31 -11.61
C LEU A 77 4.81 8.44 -13.14
N THR A 78 3.81 9.07 -13.76
CA THR A 78 3.78 9.34 -15.21
C THR A 78 4.83 10.36 -15.67
N THR A 79 5.36 11.18 -14.76
CA THR A 79 6.49 12.09 -15.05
C THR A 79 7.83 11.38 -14.97
N ILE A 80 7.93 10.33 -14.15
CA ILE A 80 9.14 9.51 -13.99
C ILE A 80 9.24 8.50 -15.13
N TRP A 81 8.14 7.79 -15.37
CA TRP A 81 8.01 6.84 -16.48
C TRP A 81 6.75 7.15 -17.28
N PRO A 82 6.88 7.45 -18.58
CA PRO A 82 5.72 7.47 -19.46
C PRO A 82 4.94 6.14 -19.34
N PRO A 83 3.61 6.13 -19.50
CA PRO A 83 2.81 4.92 -19.31
C PRO A 83 3.28 3.69 -20.09
N ALA A 84 3.90 3.89 -21.26
CA ALA A 84 4.48 2.80 -22.06
C ALA A 84 5.67 2.08 -21.41
N HIS A 85 6.38 2.75 -20.48
CA HIS A 85 7.61 2.25 -19.86
C HIS A 85 7.51 2.00 -18.36
N VAL A 86 6.35 2.27 -17.74
CA VAL A 86 6.18 2.15 -16.28
C VAL A 86 6.50 0.73 -15.76
N TYR A 87 6.06 -0.32 -16.48
CA TYR A 87 6.30 -1.71 -16.08
C TYR A 87 7.77 -2.10 -16.15
N GLN A 88 8.46 -1.66 -17.22
CA GLN A 88 9.89 -1.86 -17.35
C GLN A 88 10.65 -1.08 -16.26
N GLY A 89 10.24 0.16 -15.98
CA GLY A 89 10.80 0.99 -14.93
C GLY A 89 10.69 0.37 -13.54
N LEU A 90 9.52 -0.17 -13.20
CA LEU A 90 9.30 -0.90 -11.94
C LEU A 90 10.16 -2.16 -11.86
N ALA A 91 10.26 -2.95 -12.93
CA ALA A 91 11.11 -4.14 -12.95
C ALA A 91 12.60 -3.79 -12.75
N GLN A 92 13.07 -2.70 -13.37
CA GLN A 92 14.43 -2.18 -13.17
C GLN A 92 14.64 -1.67 -11.74
N LEU A 93 13.68 -0.94 -11.18
CA LEU A 93 13.72 -0.46 -9.81
C LEU A 93 13.81 -1.62 -8.81
N GLY A 94 12.97 -2.64 -8.98
CA GLY A 94 12.99 -3.85 -8.15
C GLY A 94 14.32 -4.58 -8.24
N SER A 95 14.91 -4.66 -9.44
CA SER A 95 16.24 -5.26 -9.65
C SER A 95 17.36 -4.44 -8.99
N CYS A 96 17.28 -3.11 -9.04
CA CYS A 96 18.26 -2.21 -8.42
C CYS A 96 18.24 -2.31 -6.89
N LEU A 97 17.05 -2.35 -6.30
CA LEU A 97 16.86 -2.35 -4.85
C LEU A 97 16.83 -3.75 -4.22
N GLN A 98 16.64 -4.80 -5.03
CA GLN A 98 16.36 -6.16 -4.57
C GLN A 98 15.12 -6.22 -3.65
N LEU A 99 14.09 -5.45 -4.00
CA LEU A 99 12.83 -5.37 -3.27
C LEU A 99 11.66 -5.68 -4.21
N ALA A 100 10.57 -6.18 -3.64
CA ALA A 100 9.30 -6.30 -4.34
C ALA A 100 8.78 -4.92 -4.75
N VAL A 101 8.18 -4.86 -5.94
CA VAL A 101 7.58 -3.65 -6.52
C VAL A 101 6.09 -3.89 -6.78
N PRO A 102 5.25 -2.84 -6.77
CA PRO A 102 3.81 -2.99 -6.91
C PRO A 102 3.40 -3.50 -8.29
N GLU A 103 2.39 -4.35 -8.30
CA GLU A 103 1.66 -4.72 -9.50
C GLU A 103 0.67 -3.61 -9.87
N LEU A 104 0.84 -3.01 -11.04
CA LEU A 104 -0.03 -1.92 -11.51
C LEU A 104 -1.07 -2.45 -12.51
N PRO A 105 -2.37 -2.13 -12.33
CA PRO A 105 -3.41 -2.50 -13.28
C PRO A 105 -3.10 -2.02 -14.71
N GLN A 106 -3.26 -2.91 -15.69
CA GLN A 106 -3.05 -2.55 -17.09
C GLN A 106 -4.17 -1.66 -17.65
N PRO A 107 -3.85 -0.66 -18.49
CA PRO A 107 -4.87 0.12 -19.18
C PRO A 107 -5.71 -0.77 -20.11
N ARG A 108 -7.03 -0.76 -19.91
CA ARG A 108 -7.97 -1.53 -20.74
C ARG A 108 -7.99 -0.98 -22.18
N ARG A 109 -7.68 -1.83 -23.16
CA ARG A 109 -7.86 -1.53 -24.60
C ARG A 109 -9.19 -2.14 -25.06
N HIS A 110 -10.21 -1.32 -25.36
CA HIS A 110 -11.45 -1.81 -25.97
C HIS A 110 -11.38 -1.74 -27.50
N ALA A 111 -11.80 -2.82 -28.17
CA ALA A 111 -11.78 -2.96 -29.63
C ALA A 111 -12.83 -2.10 -30.39
N LEU A 112 -13.78 -1.46 -29.68
CA LEU A 112 -14.90 -0.71 -30.26
C LEU A 112 -15.01 0.71 -29.68
N SER A 113 -13.88 1.41 -29.51
CA SER A 113 -13.78 2.67 -28.75
C SER A 113 -14.50 3.90 -29.32
N TRP A 114 -15.29 3.76 -30.39
CA TRP A 114 -16.04 4.86 -31.00
C TRP A 114 -17.49 4.98 -30.47
N LEU A 115 -18.00 3.97 -29.78
CA LEU A 115 -19.39 3.90 -29.29
C LEU A 115 -19.55 4.19 -27.79
N PHE A 116 -18.46 4.30 -27.03
CA PHE A 116 -18.49 4.47 -25.58
C PHE A 116 -17.55 5.60 -25.13
N ASP A 117 -17.81 6.15 -23.94
CA ASP A 117 -16.91 7.09 -23.27
C ASP A 117 -15.47 6.57 -23.27
N ALA A 118 -14.52 7.51 -23.38
CA ALA A 118 -13.11 7.17 -23.32
C ALA A 118 -12.82 6.33 -22.07
N PRO A 119 -12.07 5.22 -22.18
CA PRO A 119 -11.79 4.37 -21.04
C PRO A 119 -11.10 5.18 -19.94
N LYS A 120 -11.63 5.09 -18.72
CA LYS A 120 -11.03 5.77 -17.56
C LYS A 120 -9.59 5.26 -17.39
N PRO A 121 -8.60 6.16 -17.27
CA PRO A 121 -7.22 5.73 -17.07
C PRO A 121 -7.08 4.97 -15.74
N PRO A 122 -6.12 4.03 -15.64
CA PRO A 122 -5.84 3.32 -14.39
C PRO A 122 -5.55 4.29 -13.24
N ALA A 123 -5.96 3.95 -12.01
CA ALA A 123 -5.81 4.82 -10.85
C ALA A 123 -4.36 5.21 -10.53
N TRP A 124 -3.38 4.38 -10.94
CA TRP A 124 -1.96 4.64 -10.72
C TRP A 124 -1.43 5.84 -11.52
N THR A 125 -2.11 6.27 -12.59
CA THR A 125 -1.62 7.38 -13.43
C THR A 125 -1.63 8.74 -12.72
N THR A 126 -2.36 8.84 -11.60
CA THR A 126 -2.43 10.03 -10.76
C THR A 126 -1.65 9.89 -9.45
N GLN A 127 -0.88 8.81 -9.29
CA GLN A 127 -0.12 8.54 -8.06
C GLN A 127 1.28 9.14 -8.17
N THR A 128 1.89 9.37 -7.01
CA THR A 128 3.17 10.05 -6.85
C THR A 128 4.30 9.08 -6.52
N LEU A 129 5.54 9.58 -6.56
CA LEU A 129 6.71 8.87 -6.06
C LEU A 129 6.55 8.48 -4.59
N ALA A 130 5.91 9.33 -3.79
CA ALA A 130 5.62 9.03 -2.39
C ALA A 130 4.67 7.83 -2.25
N ASP A 131 3.64 7.75 -3.09
CA ASP A 131 2.70 6.62 -3.08
C ASP A 131 3.41 5.32 -3.49
N LEU A 132 4.31 5.37 -4.48
CA LEU A 132 5.16 4.23 -4.84
C LEU A 132 6.03 3.76 -3.68
N VAL A 133 6.67 4.70 -2.96
CA VAL A 133 7.47 4.36 -1.79
C VAL A 133 6.59 3.75 -0.69
N ASP A 134 5.40 4.31 -0.43
CA ASP A 134 4.46 3.76 0.55
C ASP A 134 4.04 2.31 0.19
N TRP A 135 3.79 2.02 -1.10
CA TRP A 135 3.50 0.67 -1.56
C TRP A 135 4.70 -0.28 -1.42
N MET A 136 5.91 0.18 -1.74
CA MET A 136 7.11 -0.63 -1.57
C MET A 136 7.43 -0.90 -0.10
N VAL A 137 7.20 0.06 0.80
CA VAL A 137 7.30 -0.22 2.25
C VAL A 137 6.31 -1.29 2.66
N THR A 138 5.06 -1.22 2.19
CA THR A 138 4.04 -2.24 2.47
C THR A 138 4.42 -3.62 1.93
N LEU A 139 4.81 -3.74 0.66
CA LEU A 139 5.14 -5.02 0.03
C LEU A 139 6.36 -5.69 0.66
N ASN A 140 7.26 -4.90 1.25
CA ASN A 140 8.50 -5.37 1.85
C ASN A 140 8.50 -5.20 3.38
N HIS A 141 7.33 -5.08 4.00
CA HIS A 141 7.23 -4.72 5.42
C HIS A 141 7.95 -5.71 6.34
N ALA A 142 7.92 -7.01 6.03
CA ALA A 142 8.63 -8.04 6.80
C ALA A 142 10.15 -7.79 6.88
N GLN A 143 10.74 -7.19 5.84
CA GLN A 143 12.16 -6.83 5.80
C GLN A 143 12.41 -5.41 6.32
N LEU A 144 11.57 -4.45 5.96
CA LEU A 144 11.80 -3.02 6.18
C LEU A 144 11.27 -2.52 7.52
N LEU A 145 10.32 -3.22 8.13
CA LEU A 145 9.67 -2.87 9.39
C LEU A 145 9.79 -4.02 10.41
N PRO A 146 11.02 -4.42 10.81
CA PRO A 146 11.20 -5.47 11.82
C PRO A 146 10.63 -5.08 13.20
N SER A 147 10.42 -3.78 13.42
CA SER A 147 9.69 -3.24 14.56
C SER A 147 8.93 -1.99 14.10
N VAL A 148 7.65 -1.90 14.44
CA VAL A 148 6.84 -0.70 14.18
C VAL A 148 7.03 0.32 15.30
N THR A 149 7.13 1.60 14.93
CA THR A 149 7.42 2.69 15.89
C THR A 149 6.34 3.78 15.90
N ARG A 150 5.52 3.84 14.85
CA ARG A 150 4.51 4.88 14.64
C ARG A 150 3.30 4.33 13.90
N LEU A 151 2.21 5.10 13.93
CA LEU A 151 0.98 4.79 13.20
C LEU A 151 1.23 4.46 11.71
N TYR A 152 2.11 5.22 11.03
CA TYR A 152 2.46 4.97 9.64
C TYR A 152 3.00 3.55 9.40
N ASP A 153 3.89 3.05 10.27
CA ASP A 153 4.48 1.71 10.11
C ASP A 153 3.39 0.64 10.24
N VAL A 154 2.52 0.79 11.24
CA VAL A 154 1.37 -0.10 11.46
C VAL A 154 0.43 -0.07 10.26
N GLN A 155 0.12 1.11 9.72
CA GLN A 155 -0.70 1.24 8.52
C GLN A 155 -0.10 0.49 7.33
N ARG A 156 1.22 0.59 7.10
CA ARG A 156 1.88 -0.12 5.99
C ARG A 156 1.77 -1.64 6.15
N VAL A 157 1.97 -2.16 7.36
CA VAL A 157 1.85 -3.58 7.67
C VAL A 157 0.42 -4.08 7.53
N VAL A 158 -0.57 -3.38 8.11
CA VAL A 158 -1.99 -3.77 8.03
C VAL A 158 -2.47 -3.79 6.57
N VAL A 159 -2.08 -2.81 5.74
CA VAL A 159 -2.37 -2.86 4.30
C VAL A 159 -1.74 -4.09 3.64
N GLY A 160 -0.51 -4.47 4.02
CA GLY A 160 0.16 -5.68 3.52
C GLY A 160 -0.57 -6.96 3.89
N ILE A 161 -0.90 -7.14 5.17
CA ILE A 161 -1.68 -8.30 5.64
C ILE A 161 -3.04 -8.36 4.96
N THR A 162 -3.71 -7.21 4.78
CA THR A 162 -5.00 -7.14 4.07
C THR A 162 -4.85 -7.57 2.60
N SER A 163 -3.79 -7.10 1.92
CA SER A 163 -3.45 -7.50 0.55
C SER A 163 -3.26 -9.01 0.44
N ASP A 164 -2.48 -9.59 1.35
CA ASP A 164 -2.17 -11.02 1.36
C ASP A 164 -3.41 -11.88 1.65
N THR A 165 -4.28 -11.42 2.55
CA THR A 165 -5.50 -12.13 2.94
C THR A 165 -6.55 -12.11 1.82
N CYS A 166 -6.71 -10.97 1.13
CA CYS A 166 -7.80 -10.78 0.16
C CYS A 166 -7.37 -11.02 -1.29
N GLY A 167 -6.07 -11.13 -1.57
CA GLY A 167 -5.53 -11.19 -2.92
C GLY A 167 -5.72 -9.89 -3.73
N ILE A 168 -5.96 -8.76 -3.05
CA ILE A 168 -6.13 -7.45 -3.69
C ILE A 168 -4.77 -6.74 -3.70
N PRO A 169 -4.26 -6.28 -4.86
CA PRO A 169 -2.96 -5.61 -4.92
C PRO A 169 -2.89 -4.38 -4.00
N VAL A 170 -1.75 -4.19 -3.34
CA VAL A 170 -1.47 -3.05 -2.44
C VAL A 170 -1.89 -1.68 -3.01
N PRO A 171 -1.62 -1.33 -4.29
CA PRO A 171 -2.05 -0.04 -4.85
C PRO A 171 -3.57 0.19 -4.89
N GLU A 172 -4.37 -0.87 -4.76
CA GLU A 172 -5.83 -0.83 -4.77
C GLU A 172 -6.44 -0.78 -3.36
N ILE A 173 -5.63 -0.88 -2.30
CA ILE A 173 -6.10 -0.81 -0.90
C ILE A 173 -5.82 0.57 -0.31
N LYS A 174 -6.86 1.23 0.19
CA LYS A 174 -6.76 2.51 0.90
C LYS A 174 -7.14 2.35 2.36
N LEU A 175 -6.59 3.21 3.21
CA LEU A 175 -6.94 3.24 4.64
C LEU A 175 -8.42 3.52 4.89
N THR A 176 -9.07 4.25 3.97
CA THR A 176 -10.50 4.55 4.05
C THR A 176 -11.40 3.44 3.54
N HIS A 177 -10.84 2.39 2.91
CA HIS A 177 -11.65 1.29 2.40
C HIS A 177 -12.27 0.51 3.56
N SER A 178 -13.58 0.32 3.47
CA SER A 178 -14.34 -0.58 4.30
C SER A 178 -14.03 -2.03 3.92
N PHE A 179 -13.79 -2.87 4.93
CA PHE A 179 -13.53 -4.29 4.69
C PHE A 179 -14.69 -4.95 3.95
N THR A 180 -15.93 -4.69 4.38
CA THR A 180 -17.13 -5.27 3.77
C THR A 180 -17.49 -4.61 2.43
N ASN A 181 -17.64 -3.28 2.42
CA ASN A 181 -18.25 -2.60 1.27
C ASN A 181 -17.27 -2.38 0.10
N ASP A 182 -15.98 -2.16 0.40
CA ASP A 182 -14.99 -1.82 -0.63
C ASP A 182 -14.08 -2.99 -0.98
N LEU A 183 -13.72 -3.83 0.01
CA LEU A 183 -12.82 -4.97 -0.18
C LEU A 183 -13.54 -6.31 -0.28
N GLY A 184 -14.83 -6.37 0.02
CA GLY A 184 -15.66 -7.58 -0.10
C GLY A 184 -15.34 -8.66 0.93
N ILE A 185 -14.74 -8.30 2.06
CA ILE A 185 -14.47 -9.19 3.19
C ILE A 185 -15.74 -9.26 4.05
N ASP A 186 -16.42 -10.40 4.09
CA ASP A 186 -17.64 -10.59 4.87
C ASP A 186 -17.52 -11.49 6.08
#